data_AF-A0AA37X9Z2-F1
#
_entry.id   AF-A0AA37X9Z2-F1
#
_cell.length_a   1.000
_cell.length_b   1.000
_cell.length_c   1.000
_cell.angle_alpha   90.00
_cell.angle_beta   90.00
_cell.angle_gamma   90.00
#
_symmetry.space_group_name_H-M   'P 1'
#
loop_
_entity.id
_entity.type
_entity.pdbx_description
1 polymer ?
#
loop_
_entity_poly.entity_id
_entity_poly.type
_entity_poly.pdbx_seq_one_letter_code
_entity_poly.pdbx_strand_id
1 'polypeptide(L)' 'MITVTGHGLKDPQWALRNPEGTGDVQPTVVPVDAASVAEVLGLQAG' A
#
# COMPACT_ATOMS: atom_id res chain seq x y z
N MET A 1 2.61 29.48 4.86
CA MET A 1 3.71 28.54 5.20
C MET A 1 3.13 27.49 6.14
N ILE A 2 3.37 26.21 5.89
CA ILE A 2 2.98 25.10 6.77
C ILE A 2 4.27 24.47 7.28
N THR A 3 4.36 24.22 8.58
CA THR A 3 5.51 23.57 9.21
C THR A 3 5.13 22.15 9.61
N VAL A 4 5.92 21.18 9.17
CA VAL A 4 5.78 19.78 9.59
C VAL A 4 6.44 19.63 10.97
N THR A 5 5.66 19.30 12.00
CA THR A 5 6.12 19.19 13.40
C THR A 5 6.69 17.82 13.74
N GLY A 6 6.55 16.83 12.86
CA GLY A 6 7.06 15.48 13.08
C GLY A 6 7.17 14.68 11.78
N HIS A 7 8.12 13.76 11.74
CA HIS A 7 8.23 12.80 10.65
C HIS A 7 7.12 11.76 10.77
N GLY A 8 6.51 11.36 9.66
CA GLY A 8 5.50 10.29 9.65
C GLY A 8 5.98 8.94 10.21
N LEU A 9 7.30 8.68 10.25
CA LEU A 9 7.87 7.48 10.84
C LEU A 9 7.79 7.45 12.37
N LYS A 10 7.40 8.57 13.01
CA LYS A 10 7.09 8.59 14.44
C LYS A 10 5.81 7.80 14.77
N ASP A 11 4.92 7.62 13.79
CA ASP A 11 3.75 6.76 13.88
C ASP A 11 3.55 6.00 12.55
N PRO A 12 4.31 4.92 12.32
CA PRO A 12 4.25 4.18 11.07
C PRO A 12 2.93 3.41 10.91
N GLN A 13 2.22 3.11 12.00
CA GLN A 13 0.93 2.41 11.93
C GLN A 13 -0.16 3.29 11.32
N TRP A 14 -0.06 4.61 11.48
CA TRP A 14 -0.95 5.55 10.79
C TRP A 14 -0.96 5.36 9.26
N ALA A 15 0.18 4.98 8.67
CA ALA A 15 0.29 4.78 7.23
C ALA A 15 -0.47 3.54 6.71
N LEU A 16 -0.87 2.61 7.59
CA LEU A 16 -1.64 1.43 7.21
C LEU A 16 -3.14 1.72 7.09
N ARG A 17 -3.63 2.84 7.62
CA ARG A 17 -5.06 3.16 7.60
C ARG A 17 -5.55 3.32 6.16
N ASN A 18 -6.67 2.67 5.85
CA ASN A 18 -7.33 2.85 4.57
C ASN A 18 -7.89 4.29 4.43
N PRO A 19 -8.12 4.78 3.19
CA PRO A 19 -8.63 6.15 2.97
C PRO A 19 -9.99 6.41 3.60
N GLU A 20 -10.81 5.37 3.75
CA GLU A 20 -12.14 5.43 4.37
C GLU A 20 -12.09 5.49 5.90
N GLY A 21 -10.92 5.31 6.52
CA GLY A 21 -10.70 5.36 7.97
C GLY A 21 -11.31 4.19 8.76
N THR A 22 -11.74 3.12 8.10
CA THR A 22 -12.49 1.99 8.69
C THR A 22 -11.63 0.77 9.02
N GLY A 23 -10.37 0.75 8.60
CA GLY A 23 -9.47 -0.38 8.83
C GLY A 23 -8.07 -0.17 8.28
N ASP A 24 -7.27 -1.24 8.26
CA ASP A 24 -5.89 -1.23 7.77
C ASP A 24 -5.77 -1.96 6.43
N VAL A 25 -4.95 -1.44 5.53
CA VAL A 25 -4.60 -2.10 4.27
C VAL A 25 -3.81 -3.38 4.55
N GLN A 26 -4.14 -4.44 3.82
CA GLN A 26 -3.43 -5.72 3.88
C GLN A 26 -2.72 -5.97 2.55
N PRO A 27 -1.50 -6.54 2.56
CA PRO A 27 -0.80 -6.88 1.34
C PRO A 27 -1.51 -8.02 0.60
N THR A 28 -1.56 -7.92 -0.73
CA THR A 28 -1.94 -9.05 -1.58
C THR A 28 -0.73 -9.96 -1.77
N VAL A 29 -0.81 -11.20 -1.28
CA VAL A 29 0.26 -12.20 -1.41
C VAL A 29 0.02 -13.02 -2.68
N VAL A 30 1.04 -13.18 -3.51
CA VAL A 30 1.00 -13.91 -4.78
C VAL A 30 2.15 -14.92 -4.88
N PRO A 31 2.03 -15.95 -5.74
CA PRO A 31 3.13 -16.86 -6.06
C PRO A 31 4.38 -16.11 -6.58
N VAL A 32 5.55 -16.74 -6.40
CA VAL A 32 6.86 -16.17 -6.78
C VAL A 32 7.16 -16.32 -8.28
N ASP A 33 6.25 -15.85 -9.11
CA ASP A 33 6.40 -15.85 -10.56
C ASP A 33 5.87 -14.54 -11.17
N ALA A 34 6.46 -14.16 -12.31
CA ALA A 34 6.18 -12.87 -12.94
C ALA A 34 4.76 -12.79 -13.53
N ALA A 35 4.16 -13.91 -13.93
CA ALA A 35 2.83 -13.92 -14.52
C ALA A 35 1.76 -13.63 -13.46
N SER A 36 1.86 -14.26 -12.29
CA SER A 36 0.99 -13.98 -11.14
C SER A 36 1.01 -12.52 -10.71
N VAL A 37 2.21 -11.90 -10.68
CA VAL A 37 2.35 -10.46 -10.35
C VAL A 37 1.72 -9.59 -11.44
N ALA A 38 1.96 -9.90 -12.71
CA ALA A 38 1.42 -9.13 -13.83
C ALA A 38 -0.12 -9.17 -13.86
N GLU A 39 -0.73 -10.31 -13.55
CA GLU A 39 -2.19 -10.44 -13.46
C GLU A 39 -2.78 -9.52 -12.38
N VAL A 40 -2.25 -9.55 -11.16
CA VAL A 40 -2.72 -8.69 -10.06
C VAL A 40 -2.51 -7.21 -10.34
N LEU A 41 -1.43 -6.85 -11.04
CA LEU A 41 -1.13 -5.49 -11.43
C LEU A 41 -1.87 -5.02 -12.70
N GLY A 42 -2.62 -5.90 -13.38
CA GLY A 42 -3.32 -5.58 -14.63
C GLY A 42 -2.40 -5.34 -15.82
N LEU A 43 -1.21 -5.94 -15.83
CA LEU A 43 -0.16 -5.77 -16.84
C LEU A 43 -0.18 -6.85 -17.94
N GLN A 44 -1.32 -7.49 -18.18
CA GLN A 44 -1.47 -8.51 -19.21
C GLN A 44 -1.33 -7.88 -20.60
N ALA A 45 -0.56 -8.50 -21.49
CA ALA A 45 -0.54 -8.12 -22.90
C ALA A 45 -1.92 -8.44 -23.49
N GLY A 46 -2.63 -7.40 -23.94
CA GLY A 46 -3.87 -7.55 -24.72
C GLY A 46 -3.63 -8.15 -26.10
#